data_AF-A0A060CAL8-F1
#
_entry.id   AF-A0A060CAL8-F1
#
_cell.length_a   1.000
_cell.length_b   1.000
_cell.length_c   1.000
_cell.angle_alpha   90.00
_cell.angle_beta   90.00
_cell.angle_gamma   90.00
#
_symmetry.space_group_name_H-M   'P 1'
#
loop_
_entity.id
_entity.type
_entity.pdbx_description
1 polymer ?
#
loop_
_entity_poly.entity_id
_entity_poly.type
_entity_poly.pdbx_seq_one_letter_code
_entity_poly.pdbx_strand_id
1 'polypeptide(L)'
;YSLTLHDDATFDADTAALWGSGEAAGPRAVGKGRVYADGEIGAVLGDLGVGPDATCRTASPDGQVVWLHRALTGGDSYFVANRQRRYETVTCDFRVAGKAPELWNPETGGVTVPAVYDVTGGRTRVSFTLSPVGST
;
A
#
# COMPACT_ATOMS: atom_id res chain seq x y z
N TYR A 1 6.51 -38.98 4.02
CA TYR A 1 6.74 -37.58 4.40
C TYR A 1 6.45 -37.46 5.88
N SER A 2 7.48 -37.50 6.71
CA SER A 2 7.35 -37.26 8.16
C SER A 2 7.50 -35.75 8.37
N LEU A 3 6.43 -35.09 8.79
CA LEU A 3 6.53 -33.78 9.41
C LEU A 3 7.13 -34.03 10.79
N THR A 4 8.41 -33.73 10.96
CA THR A 4 9.03 -33.66 12.29
C THR A 4 8.33 -32.53 13.03
N LEU A 5 7.41 -32.86 13.92
CA LEU A 5 6.95 -31.95 14.97
C LEU A 5 8.21 -31.57 15.77
N HIS A 6 8.63 -30.31 15.69
CA HIS A 6 9.61 -29.78 16.62
C HIS A 6 9.04 -29.94 18.04
N ASP A 7 9.88 -30.34 19.00
CA ASP A 7 9.45 -30.36 20.39
C ASP A 7 9.19 -28.93 20.88
N ASP A 8 8.34 -28.80 21.91
CA ASP A 8 7.96 -27.49 22.47
C ASP A 8 9.20 -26.66 22.86
N ALA A 9 10.28 -27.33 23.28
CA ALA A 9 11.54 -26.69 23.64
C ALA A 9 12.21 -25.97 22.47
N THR A 10 12.21 -26.57 21.27
CA THR A 10 12.79 -25.93 20.08
C THR A 10 11.92 -24.75 19.62
N PHE A 11 10.60 -24.90 19.66
CA PHE A 11 9.66 -23.82 19.34
C PHE A 11 9.83 -22.62 20.29
N ASP A 12 9.96 -22.88 21.60
CA ASP A 12 10.17 -21.85 22.61
C ASP A 12 11.51 -21.13 22.42
N ALA A 13 12.57 -21.87 22.07
CA ALA A 13 13.89 -21.30 21.78
C ALA A 13 13.87 -20.37 20.55
N ASP A 14 13.23 -20.78 19.47
CA ASP A 14 13.09 -19.97 18.25
C ASP A 14 12.24 -18.72 18.50
N THR A 15 11.15 -18.88 19.26
CA THR A 15 10.28 -17.78 19.67
C THR A 15 11.06 -16.78 20.54
N ALA A 16 11.80 -17.24 21.54
CA ALA A 16 12.63 -16.39 22.39
C ALA A 16 13.76 -15.70 21.60
N ALA A 17 14.32 -16.34 20.56
CA ALA A 17 15.33 -15.74 19.71
C ALA A 17 14.78 -14.54 18.92
N LEU A 18 13.55 -14.67 18.40
CA LEU A 18 12.87 -13.64 17.59
C LEU A 18 12.28 -12.51 18.43
N TRP A 19 11.58 -12.83 19.51
CA TRP A 19 10.78 -11.86 20.27
C TRP A 19 11.33 -11.54 21.66
N GLY A 20 12.32 -12.30 22.15
CA GLY A 20 12.82 -12.19 23.53
C GLY A 20 11.94 -12.93 24.54
N SER A 21 12.38 -12.95 25.80
CA SER A 21 11.71 -13.67 26.90
C SER A 21 10.80 -12.77 27.76
N GLY A 22 10.26 -11.68 27.20
CA GLY A 22 9.42 -10.70 27.90
C GLY A 22 8.89 -9.62 26.95
N GLU A 23 8.07 -8.69 27.47
CA GLU A 23 7.60 -7.54 26.67
C GLU A 23 8.78 -6.62 26.35
N ALA A 24 9.23 -6.65 25.10
CA ALA A 24 10.28 -5.76 24.60
C ALA A 24 9.64 -4.43 24.18
N ALA A 25 10.15 -3.32 24.72
CA ALA A 25 9.84 -1.98 24.23
C ALA A 25 10.69 -1.68 22.98
N GLY A 26 10.13 -1.92 21.79
CA GLY A 26 10.71 -1.51 20.51
C GLY A 26 11.45 -2.58 19.70
N PRO A 27 12.02 -2.21 18.54
CA PRO A 27 12.54 -3.17 17.56
C PRO A 27 13.78 -3.91 18.04
N ARG A 28 13.79 -5.22 17.85
CA ARG A 28 14.91 -6.11 18.17
C ARG A 28 15.73 -6.44 16.92
N ALA A 29 17.04 -6.28 16.97
CA ALA A 29 17.93 -6.77 15.92
C ALA A 29 18.02 -8.31 15.98
N VAL A 30 17.78 -8.98 14.85
CA VAL A 30 17.87 -10.44 14.72
C VAL A 30 18.64 -10.77 13.44
N GLY A 31 19.86 -11.30 13.59
CA GLY A 31 20.75 -11.54 12.45
C GLY A 31 21.01 -10.25 11.65
N LYS A 32 20.62 -10.26 10.37
CA LYS A 32 20.72 -9.10 9.46
C LYS A 32 19.46 -8.23 9.43
N GLY A 33 18.41 -8.63 10.15
CA GLY A 33 17.10 -8.00 10.13
C GLY A 33 16.70 -7.41 11.48
N ARG A 34 15.44 -6.98 11.55
CA ARG A 34 14.80 -6.47 12.76
C ARG A 34 13.41 -7.08 12.91
N VAL A 35 13.03 -7.37 14.15
CA VAL A 35 11.68 -7.80 14.54
C VAL A 35 11.03 -6.64 15.30
N TYR A 36 9.86 -6.22 14.84
CA TYR A 36 9.01 -5.25 15.52
C TYR A 36 7.85 -6.05 16.15
N ALA A 37 7.83 -6.12 17.49
CA ALA A 37 6.81 -6.88 18.21
C ALA A 37 5.50 -6.07 18.40
N ASP A 38 5.60 -4.75 18.28
CA ASP A 38 4.52 -3.80 18.45
C ASP A 38 4.67 -2.61 17.48
N GLY A 39 3.72 -1.66 17.59
CA GLY A 39 3.72 -0.42 16.81
C GLY A 39 2.76 -0.44 15.62
N GLU A 40 2.40 0.76 15.18
CA GLU A 40 1.60 0.97 13.98
C GLU A 40 2.43 0.64 12.74
N ILE A 41 1.91 -0.21 11.85
CA ILE A 41 2.63 -0.69 10.66
C ILE A 41 3.18 0.47 9.80
N GLY A 42 2.45 1.58 9.72
CA GLY A 42 2.90 2.76 8.99
C GLY A 42 4.12 3.43 9.62
N ALA A 43 4.21 3.46 10.95
CA ALA A 43 5.37 3.98 11.67
C ALA A 43 6.58 3.04 11.50
N VAL A 44 6.36 1.73 11.62
CA VAL A 44 7.40 0.71 11.39
C VAL A 44 7.99 0.82 9.98
N LEU A 45 7.14 0.94 8.95
CA LEU A 45 7.60 1.14 7.58
C LEU A 45 8.33 2.48 7.41
N GLY A 46 7.87 3.54 8.08
CA GLY A 46 8.53 4.84 8.13
C GLY A 46 9.95 4.76 8.69
N ASP A 47 10.16 4.04 9.80
CA ASP A 47 11.48 3.80 10.41
C ASP A 47 12.42 3.01 9.48
N LEU A 48 11.85 2.22 8.57
CA LEU A 48 12.58 1.50 7.53
C LEU A 48 12.81 2.34 6.26
N GLY A 49 12.38 3.60 6.24
CA GLY A 49 12.47 4.49 5.08
C GLY A 49 11.47 4.14 3.96
N VAL A 50 10.45 3.33 4.25
CA VAL A 50 9.45 2.88 3.29
C VAL A 50 8.19 3.72 3.48
N GLY A 51 8.05 4.79 2.68
CA GLY A 51 6.83 5.60 2.65
C GLY A 51 5.62 4.84 2.05
N PRO A 52 4.41 5.43 2.07
CA PRO A 52 3.23 4.82 1.48
C PRO A 52 3.42 4.51 -0.01
N ASP A 53 2.88 3.39 -0.46
CA ASP A 53 2.83 3.06 -1.90
C ASP A 53 1.88 4.04 -2.62
N ALA A 54 0.60 4.04 -2.25
CA ALA A 54 -0.35 5.05 -2.68
C ALA A 54 -1.07 5.69 -1.49
N THR A 55 -1.40 6.98 -1.63
CA THR A 55 -2.38 7.65 -0.76
C THR A 55 -3.46 8.27 -1.63
N CYS A 56 -4.71 7.85 -1.45
CA CYS A 56 -5.86 8.41 -2.14
C CYS A 56 -6.78 9.12 -1.15
N ARG A 57 -7.22 10.32 -1.50
CA ARG A 57 -8.14 11.12 -0.69
C ARG A 57 -9.31 11.56 -1.55
N THR A 58 -10.51 11.55 -0.98
CA THR A 58 -11.71 12.07 -1.61
C THR A 58 -11.87 13.56 -1.29
N ALA A 59 -12.46 14.33 -2.21
CA ALA A 59 -12.87 15.70 -1.95
C ALA A 59 -14.00 15.77 -0.91
N SER A 60 -14.89 14.77 -0.90
CA SER A 60 -15.93 14.60 0.12
C SER A 60 -15.32 14.06 1.42
N PRO A 61 -15.59 14.67 2.60
CA PRO A 61 -15.02 14.22 3.87
C PRO A 61 -15.41 12.78 4.28
N ASP A 62 -16.59 12.33 3.86
CA ASP A 62 -17.13 10.98 4.10
C ASP A 62 -16.95 10.04 2.89
N GLY A 63 -16.22 10.49 1.88
CA GLY A 63 -15.91 9.68 0.70
C GLY A 63 -15.11 8.43 1.08
N GLN A 64 -15.33 7.33 0.36
CA GLN A 64 -14.60 6.09 0.58
C GLN A 64 -14.03 5.61 -0.74
N VAL A 65 -12.72 5.49 -0.78
CA VAL A 65 -11.96 4.98 -1.92
C VAL A 65 -11.08 3.82 -1.46
N VAL A 66 -10.99 2.78 -2.29
CA VAL A 66 -10.05 1.69 -2.12
C VAL A 66 -9.16 1.59 -3.34
N TRP A 67 -7.97 1.04 -3.16
CA TRP A 67 -7.04 0.85 -4.27
C TRP A 67 -6.25 -0.46 -4.13
N LEU A 68 -5.75 -0.94 -5.26
CA LEU A 68 -4.83 -2.08 -5.36
C LEU A 68 -3.74 -1.77 -6.38
N HIS A 69 -2.50 -2.19 -6.08
CA HIS A 69 -1.36 -2.02 -6.98
C HIS A 69 -0.92 -3.34 -7.60
N ARG A 70 -0.58 -3.29 -8.89
CA ARG A 70 0.12 -4.35 -9.62
C ARG A 70 1.31 -3.75 -10.35
N ALA A 71 2.52 -4.23 -10.01
CA ALA A 71 3.72 -3.98 -10.78
C ALA A 71 3.72 -4.82 -12.06
N LEU A 72 4.10 -4.21 -13.18
CA LEU A 72 4.19 -4.83 -14.50
C LEU A 72 5.61 -4.63 -15.07
N THR A 73 6.01 -5.45 -16.05
CA THR A 73 7.34 -5.34 -16.68
C THR A 73 7.64 -3.94 -17.24
N GLY A 74 6.62 -3.24 -17.76
CA GLY A 74 6.76 -1.91 -18.36
C GLY A 74 6.12 -0.76 -17.57
N GLY A 75 5.53 -1.02 -16.40
CA GLY A 75 4.54 -0.10 -15.85
C GLY A 75 4.08 -0.44 -14.45
N ASP A 76 3.20 0.42 -13.95
CA ASP A 76 2.50 0.24 -12.69
C ASP A 76 1.02 0.41 -13.00
N SER A 77 0.19 -0.50 -12.48
CA SER A 77 -1.25 -0.43 -12.62
C SER A 77 -1.85 -0.30 -11.23
N TYR A 78 -2.65 0.74 -11.03
CA TYR A 78 -3.43 0.94 -9.81
C TYR A 78 -4.90 0.85 -10.17
N PHE A 79 -5.62 -0.09 -9.54
CA PHE A 79 -7.07 -0.10 -9.54
C PHE A 79 -7.54 0.86 -8.45
N VAL A 80 -8.43 1.79 -8.76
CA VAL A 80 -8.99 2.73 -7.78
C VAL A 80 -10.51 2.73 -7.88
N ALA A 81 -11.19 2.42 -6.78
CA ALA A 81 -12.65 2.26 -6.77
C ALA A 81 -13.33 3.13 -5.72
N ASN A 82 -14.38 3.80 -6.15
CA ASN A 82 -15.31 4.54 -5.32
C ASN A 82 -16.30 3.56 -4.67
N ARG A 83 -16.45 3.62 -3.34
CA ARG A 83 -17.42 2.77 -2.62
C ARG A 83 -18.76 3.46 -2.41
N GLN A 84 -18.91 4.71 -2.83
CA GLN A 84 -20.09 5.53 -2.62
C GLN A 84 -21.05 5.45 -3.81
N ARG A 85 -22.36 5.57 -3.56
CA ARG A 85 -23.41 5.67 -4.59
C ARG A 85 -23.60 7.10 -5.13
N ARG A 86 -22.51 7.86 -5.19
CA ARG A 86 -22.44 9.23 -5.74
C ARG A 86 -21.09 9.41 -6.42
N TYR A 87 -20.97 10.43 -7.27
CA TYR A 87 -19.68 10.79 -7.84
C TYR A 87 -18.68 11.19 -6.75
N GLU A 88 -17.43 10.77 -6.90
CA GLU A 88 -16.34 11.17 -6.01
C GLU A 88 -15.18 11.71 -6.82
N THR A 89 -14.70 12.90 -6.44
CA THR A 89 -13.41 13.40 -6.93
C THR A 89 -12.32 12.89 -5.99
N VAL A 90 -11.38 12.14 -6.55
CA VAL A 90 -10.28 11.52 -5.82
C VAL A 90 -8.98 12.12 -6.27
N THR A 91 -8.09 12.42 -5.33
CA THR A 91 -6.70 12.72 -5.59
C THR A 91 -5.84 11.60 -5.03
N CYS A 92 -5.14 10.90 -5.90
CA CYS A 92 -4.22 9.83 -5.55
C CYS A 92 -2.78 10.28 -5.78
N ASP A 93 -1.90 9.89 -4.86
CA ASP A 93 -0.48 10.16 -4.90
C ASP A 93 0.25 8.82 -4.84
N PHE A 94 0.88 8.43 -5.95
CA PHE A 94 1.48 7.11 -6.17
C PHE A 94 3.00 7.19 -6.05
N ARG A 95 3.64 6.17 -5.45
CA ARG A 95 5.09 6.04 -5.35
C ARG A 95 5.70 5.53 -6.67
N VAL A 96 5.41 6.24 -7.74
CA VAL A 96 5.89 6.00 -9.09
C VAL A 96 6.48 7.30 -9.62
N ALA A 97 7.63 7.22 -10.29
CA ALA A 97 8.33 8.37 -10.86
C ALA A 97 8.58 8.17 -12.36
N GLY A 98 8.71 9.27 -13.10
CA GLY A 98 9.18 9.25 -14.49
C GLY A 98 8.23 8.61 -15.50
N LYS A 99 6.94 8.42 -15.15
CA LYS A 99 5.90 7.85 -16.02
C LYS A 99 4.73 8.82 -16.12
N ALA A 100 4.14 8.93 -17.31
CA ALA A 100 2.88 9.63 -17.52
C ALA A 100 1.71 8.69 -17.14
N PRO A 101 0.76 9.13 -16.29
CA PRO A 101 -0.39 8.32 -15.93
C PRO A 101 -1.44 8.30 -17.04
N GLU A 102 -2.22 7.23 -17.07
CA GLU A 102 -3.41 7.07 -17.91
C GLU A 102 -4.57 6.60 -17.03
N LEU A 103 -5.78 7.05 -17.35
CA LEU A 103 -7.03 6.61 -16.74
C LEU A 103 -7.75 5.68 -17.70
N TRP A 104 -8.03 4.47 -17.22
CA TRP A 104 -8.61 3.40 -18.01
C TRP A 104 -10.05 3.15 -17.55
N ASN A 105 -11.02 3.33 -18.42
CA ASN A 105 -12.42 3.05 -18.11
C ASN A 105 -12.70 1.55 -18.34
N PRO A 106 -12.96 0.76 -17.28
CA PRO A 106 -13.15 -0.69 -17.41
C PRO A 106 -14.46 -1.08 -18.09
N GLU A 107 -15.46 -0.20 -18.11
CA GLU A 107 -16.78 -0.47 -18.72
C GLU A 107 -16.75 -0.27 -20.24
N THR A 108 -16.03 0.75 -20.71
CA THR A 108 -15.99 1.12 -22.12
C THR A 108 -14.71 0.70 -22.84
N GLY A 109 -13.65 0.38 -22.10
CA GLY A 109 -12.31 0.17 -22.62
C GLY A 109 -11.60 1.46 -23.07
N GLY A 110 -12.20 2.63 -22.84
CA GLY A 110 -11.61 3.92 -23.19
C GLY A 110 -10.42 4.27 -22.30
N VAL A 111 -9.37 4.83 -22.90
CA VAL A 111 -8.19 5.34 -22.18
C VAL A 111 -8.11 6.85 -22.34
N THR A 112 -7.86 7.55 -21.25
CA THR A 112 -7.72 9.02 -21.24
C THR A 112 -6.49 9.43 -20.47
N VAL A 113 -5.84 10.51 -20.91
CA VAL A 113 -4.76 11.15 -20.13
C VAL A 113 -5.41 12.14 -19.15
N PRO A 114 -5.08 12.10 -17.86
CA PRO A 114 -5.61 13.07 -16.90
C PRO A 114 -5.17 14.48 -17.27
N ALA A 115 -6.12 15.42 -17.23
CA ALA A 115 -5.87 16.81 -17.64
C ALA A 115 -4.81 17.52 -16.77
N VAL A 116 -4.70 17.13 -15.51
CA VAL A 116 -3.71 17.65 -14.56
C VAL A 116 -3.15 16.49 -13.74
N TYR A 117 -1.83 16.31 -13.81
CA TYR A 117 -1.07 15.49 -12.89
C TYR A 117 0.26 16.18 -12.58
N ASP A 118 0.83 15.89 -11.42
CA ASP A 118 2.13 16.43 -11.00
C ASP A 118 3.08 15.27 -10.68
N VAL A 119 4.37 15.46 -10.95
CA VAL A 119 5.43 14.51 -10.63
C VAL A 119 6.47 15.23 -9.77
N THR A 120 6.38 15.02 -8.46
CA THR A 120 7.24 15.70 -7.48
C THR A 120 7.78 14.69 -6.47
N GLY A 121 9.08 14.76 -6.15
CA GLY A 121 9.68 13.96 -5.08
C GLY A 121 9.64 12.44 -5.33
N GLY A 122 9.71 12.01 -6.59
CA GLY A 122 9.64 10.59 -6.96
C GLY A 122 8.23 9.99 -6.87
N ARG A 123 7.21 10.84 -6.85
CA ARG A 123 5.80 10.44 -6.78
C ARG A 123 4.98 11.12 -7.87
N THR A 124 3.92 10.46 -8.31
CA THR A 124 2.97 10.97 -9.30
C THR A 124 1.62 11.21 -8.63
N ARG A 125 1.16 12.45 -8.64
CA ARG A 125 -0.15 12.85 -8.12
C ARG A 125 -1.13 13.08 -9.26
N VAL A 126 -2.29 12.43 -9.18
CA VAL A 126 -3.34 12.48 -10.20
C VAL A 126 -4.68 12.76 -9.54
N SER A 127 -5.48 13.66 -10.12
CA SER A 127 -6.84 13.93 -9.69
C SER A 127 -7.84 13.55 -10.79
N PHE A 128 -8.89 12.81 -10.42
CA PHE A 128 -9.92 12.34 -11.35
C PHE A 128 -11.25 12.12 -10.63
N THR A 129 -12.34 12.03 -11.39
CA THR A 129 -13.69 11.79 -10.87
C THR A 129 -14.13 10.37 -11.20
N LEU A 130 -14.56 9.63 -10.18
CA LEU A 130 -15.17 8.32 -10.32
C LEU A 130 -16.69 8.44 -10.27
N SER A 131 -17.37 7.63 -11.09
CA SER A 131 -18.83 7.48 -11.05
C SER A 131 -19.29 6.84 -9.72
N PRO A 132 -20.60 6.91 -9.39
CA PRO A 132 -21.18 6.11 -8.32
C PRO A 132 -20.78 4.64 -8.46
N VAL A 133 -20.20 4.07 -7.39
CA VAL A 133 -19.65 2.70 -7.34
C VAL A 133 -18.67 2.35 -8.47
N GLY A 134 -18.12 3.36 -9.14
CA GLY A 134 -17.24 3.23 -10.29
C GLY A 134 -15.79 2.97 -9.92
N SER A 135 -15.00 2.61 -10.93
CA SER A 135 -13.57 2.37 -10.80
C SER A 135 -12.81 2.76 -12.06
N THR A 136 -11.50 2.90 -11.91
CA THR A 136 -10.54 3.10 -13.00
C THR A 136 -9.28 2.27 -12.77
#